data_AF-A0A423VB28-F1
#
_entry.id   AF-A0A423VB28-F1
#
_cell.length_a   1.000
_cell.length_b   1.000
_cell.length_c   1.000
_cell.angle_alpha   90.00
_cell.angle_beta   90.00
_cell.angle_gamma   90.00
#
_symmetry.space_group_name_H-M   'P 1'
#
loop_
_entity.id
_entity.type
_entity.pdbx_description
1 polymer ?
#
loop_
_entity_poly.entity_id
_entity_poly.type
_entity_poly.pdbx_seq_one_letter_code
_entity_poly.pdbx_strand_id
1 'polypeptide(L)'
;MAKRFLPTVSLLARRSLPSTLQPYSLGLRLHHRSATECPAAVTVTSTSQQAGVVFGKTPTGAVEQGIGISNIPVVTAGSPTNLYVASAEGETGINSIKETGPARSGVAILWDLDNKPPSRSPPFIVAQRLRQVIEEKYGAVKVLAAYGNKSTLHRVPQWAIDEARIEFKATLLDEKENEPADLYRCNVCGAKCRTLVKLQKHVKTLHERDRRKKVNHISSKKKGSKKREKLQTRYAKYLGKYKDAADGLVPQVRYDLEEELTRAMVEVKMVGDHAEAADAALKQHASKLFRLLEQDSEQETTIDCLVLVSDDTGFKKMLHKGRRAGVKMVQVGHKCALRRSADEYISWDSV
;
A
#
# COMPACT_ATOMS: atom_id res chain seq x y z
N MET A 1 -0.99 69.30 -48.11
CA MET A 1 -1.32 68.23 -49.09
C MET A 1 -1.50 66.96 -48.26
N ALA A 2 -2.66 66.27 -48.18
CA ALA A 2 -3.56 65.77 -49.23
C ALA A 2 -2.84 64.76 -50.16
N LYS A 3 -3.35 63.55 -50.41
CA LYS A 3 -4.77 63.14 -50.49
C LYS A 3 -5.11 61.86 -49.70
N ARG A 4 -6.41 61.68 -49.40
CA ARG A 4 -7.04 60.39 -49.03
C ARG A 4 -7.26 59.54 -50.30
N PHE A 5 -7.46 58.22 -50.19
CA PHE A 5 -8.52 57.52 -50.94
C PHE A 5 -8.87 56.13 -50.37
N LEU A 6 -10.16 55.95 -50.09
CA LEU A 6 -10.96 54.71 -50.01
C LEU A 6 -12.26 55.04 -50.80
N PRO A 7 -12.92 54.10 -51.50
CA PRO A 7 -13.79 53.08 -50.87
C PRO A 7 -13.39 51.63 -51.34
N THR A 8 -14.18 50.56 -51.52
CA THR A 8 -15.66 50.38 -51.61
C THR A 8 -16.15 48.96 -51.26
N VAL A 9 -17.41 48.92 -50.83
CA VAL A 9 -18.42 47.81 -50.85
C VAL A 9 -18.47 47.13 -52.26
N SER A 10 -18.90 45.87 -52.49
CA SER A 10 -19.90 44.98 -51.84
C SER A 10 -19.59 43.49 -52.16
N LEU A 11 -20.42 42.43 -52.08
CA LEU A 11 -21.88 42.26 -51.98
C LEU A 11 -22.31 41.04 -51.11
N LEU A 12 -22.79 39.94 -51.73
CA LEU A 12 -23.48 38.80 -51.09
C LEU A 12 -23.21 37.48 -51.80
N ALA A 13 -23.16 36.38 -51.04
CA ALA A 13 -23.56 35.04 -51.52
C ALA A 13 -24.14 34.21 -50.35
N ARG A 14 -25.44 33.91 -50.38
CA ARG A 14 -26.10 32.98 -49.45
C ARG A 14 -26.22 31.59 -50.08
N ARG A 15 -25.85 30.53 -49.35
CA ARG A 15 -26.28 29.11 -49.47
C ARG A 15 -25.51 28.29 -48.43
N SER A 16 -26.02 27.26 -47.78
CA SER A 16 -27.40 26.84 -47.44
C SER A 16 -27.26 25.60 -46.56
N LEU A 17 -27.98 25.51 -45.43
CA LEU A 17 -28.00 24.30 -44.60
C LEU A 17 -28.70 23.15 -45.34
N PRO A 18 -28.33 21.90 -45.02
CA PRO A 18 -29.33 20.86 -44.82
C PRO A 18 -29.35 20.42 -43.35
N SER A 19 -30.55 20.39 -42.78
CA SER A 19 -30.83 19.80 -41.46
C SER A 19 -31.33 18.37 -41.62
N THR A 20 -30.68 17.40 -40.97
CA THR A 20 -31.24 16.06 -40.81
C THR A 20 -31.03 15.59 -39.38
N LEU A 21 -32.06 15.73 -38.55
CA LEU A 21 -32.19 15.01 -37.29
C LEU A 21 -32.72 13.60 -37.59
N GLN A 22 -32.16 12.59 -36.92
CA GLN A 22 -32.91 11.48 -36.31
C GLN A 22 -32.02 10.76 -35.28
N PRO A 23 -32.56 10.29 -34.14
CA PRO A 23 -31.78 9.65 -33.09
C PRO A 23 -31.69 8.13 -33.27
N TYR A 24 -30.56 7.52 -32.89
CA TYR A 24 -30.49 6.07 -32.68
C TYR A 24 -30.78 5.72 -31.22
N SER A 25 -31.61 4.71 -31.03
CA SER A 25 -32.22 4.32 -29.76
C SER A 25 -31.38 3.32 -28.96
N LEU A 26 -31.81 3.09 -27.70
CA LEU A 26 -31.18 2.21 -26.72
C LEU A 26 -31.04 0.76 -27.20
N GLY A 27 -29.91 0.14 -26.87
CA GLY A 27 -29.58 -1.27 -27.18
C GLY A 27 -29.01 -2.04 -25.99
N LEU A 28 -29.56 -1.83 -24.78
CA LEU A 28 -29.12 -2.51 -23.55
C LEU A 28 -29.52 -4.00 -23.54
N ARG A 29 -28.64 -4.86 -24.06
CA ARG A 29 -28.76 -6.32 -23.86
C ARG A 29 -28.22 -6.73 -22.50
N LEU A 30 -29.13 -6.88 -21.53
CA LEU A 30 -28.88 -7.63 -20.31
C LEU A 30 -28.68 -9.11 -20.65
N HIS A 31 -27.43 -9.60 -20.56
CA HIS A 31 -27.18 -11.03 -20.55
C HIS A 31 -27.27 -11.56 -19.11
N HIS A 32 -28.42 -12.14 -18.76
CA HIS A 32 -28.47 -13.08 -17.65
C HIS A 32 -27.44 -14.20 -17.88
N ARG A 33 -26.67 -14.51 -16.84
CA ARG A 33 -26.09 -15.84 -16.63
C ARG A 33 -26.46 -16.29 -15.23
N SER A 34 -26.99 -17.49 -15.13
CA SER A 34 -27.58 -18.03 -13.91
C SER A 34 -26.55 -18.20 -12.80
N ALA A 35 -26.95 -17.94 -11.57
CA ALA A 35 -26.28 -18.52 -10.43
C ALA A 35 -26.57 -20.03 -10.42
N THR A 36 -25.53 -20.86 -10.23
CA THR A 36 -25.69 -22.28 -9.90
C THR A 36 -25.78 -22.40 -8.38
N GLU A 37 -26.89 -22.92 -7.90
CA GLU A 37 -27.15 -23.09 -6.47
C GLU A 37 -26.32 -24.25 -5.88
N CYS A 38 -25.95 -24.11 -4.61
CA CYS A 38 -25.47 -25.21 -3.76
C CYS A 38 -26.34 -25.21 -2.48
N PRO A 39 -26.88 -26.37 -2.05
CA PRO A 39 -27.97 -26.39 -1.06
C PRO A 39 -27.53 -26.44 0.40
N ALA A 40 -28.52 -26.21 1.27
CA ALA A 40 -28.59 -26.61 2.68
C ALA A 40 -27.58 -26.00 3.68
N ALA A 41 -28.04 -24.94 4.35
CA ALA A 41 -27.70 -24.66 5.75
C ALA A 41 -28.98 -24.83 6.59
N VAL A 42 -28.89 -25.50 7.75
CA VAL A 42 -30.06 -25.82 8.60
C VAL A 42 -30.46 -24.62 9.46
N THR A 43 -31.73 -24.24 9.41
CA THR A 43 -32.29 -23.20 10.28
C THR A 43 -32.49 -23.73 11.70
N VAL A 44 -31.93 -23.05 12.70
CA VAL A 44 -32.38 -23.16 14.10
C VAL A 44 -32.95 -21.80 14.50
N THR A 45 -34.22 -21.79 14.89
CA THR A 45 -34.92 -20.58 15.33
C THR A 45 -34.59 -20.26 16.79
N SER A 46 -34.43 -18.97 17.10
CA SER A 46 -34.60 -18.44 18.45
C SER A 46 -35.39 -17.14 18.37
N THR A 47 -36.15 -16.84 19.42
CA THR A 47 -37.34 -16.00 19.34
C THR A 47 -37.23 -14.76 20.23
N SER A 48 -37.71 -13.64 19.69
CA SER A 48 -38.20 -12.41 20.34
C SER A 48 -37.99 -12.23 21.85
N GLN A 49 -37.46 -11.06 22.22
CA GLN A 49 -38.25 -10.16 23.05
C GLN A 49 -37.91 -8.68 22.81
N GLN A 50 -38.94 -7.83 22.80
CA GLN A 50 -38.83 -6.37 22.83
C GLN A 50 -39.30 -5.89 24.21
N ALA A 51 -38.64 -4.87 24.74
CA ALA A 51 -39.19 -3.98 25.76
C ALA A 51 -38.65 -2.56 25.51
N GLY A 52 -39.55 -1.56 25.53
CA GLY A 52 -39.18 -0.13 25.51
C GLY A 52 -39.21 0.47 26.91
N VAL A 53 -39.63 1.75 27.03
CA VAL A 53 -39.82 2.53 28.29
C VAL A 53 -38.48 3.04 28.89
N VAL A 54 -38.26 4.33 29.22
CA VAL A 54 -39.00 5.59 28.94
C VAL A 54 -38.04 6.82 29.02
N PHE A 55 -38.44 7.99 28.51
CA PHE A 55 -37.72 9.27 28.69
C PHE A 55 -37.83 9.84 30.12
N GLY A 56 -36.71 10.25 30.76
CA GLY A 56 -36.70 10.47 32.22
C GLY A 56 -35.79 11.54 32.83
N LYS A 57 -35.61 12.72 32.19
CA LYS A 57 -35.08 14.00 32.77
C LYS A 57 -33.66 14.04 33.36
N THR A 58 -33.03 15.21 33.24
CA THR A 58 -31.85 15.63 34.02
C THR A 58 -32.26 16.05 35.46
N PRO A 59 -31.28 16.19 36.37
CA PRO A 59 -30.86 17.57 36.67
C PRO A 59 -29.34 17.77 36.74
N THR A 60 -28.94 19.04 36.68
CA THR A 60 -27.60 19.57 36.93
C THR A 60 -27.16 19.40 38.40
N GLY A 61 -25.88 19.11 38.62
CA GLY A 61 -25.22 19.24 39.91
C GLY A 61 -23.71 19.24 39.74
N ALA A 62 -23.04 20.35 40.08
CA ALA A 62 -21.58 20.48 40.03
C ALA A 62 -21.02 20.55 41.44
N VAL A 63 -19.96 19.77 41.70
CA VAL A 63 -19.13 19.85 42.92
C VAL A 63 -17.69 19.60 42.50
N GLU A 64 -16.75 20.39 43.02
CA GLU A 64 -15.30 20.26 42.79
C GLU A 64 -14.66 19.29 43.79
N GLN A 65 -13.32 19.16 43.72
CA GLN A 65 -12.45 18.40 44.63
C GLN A 65 -12.53 16.86 44.46
N GLY A 66 -11.45 16.10 44.64
CA GLY A 66 -10.05 16.50 44.81
C GLY A 66 -9.20 15.42 45.50
N ILE A 67 -8.00 15.17 44.97
CA ILE A 67 -6.94 14.30 45.55
C ILE A 67 -7.25 12.79 45.56
N GLY A 68 -6.26 11.96 45.20
CA GLY A 68 -6.37 10.49 45.24
C GLY A 68 -5.21 9.77 44.55
N ILE A 69 -4.02 9.74 45.17
CA ILE A 69 -2.82 9.10 44.62
C ILE A 69 -2.49 7.81 45.39
N SER A 70 -2.60 6.65 44.72
CA SER A 70 -2.05 5.35 45.16
C SER A 70 -2.30 4.29 44.07
N ASN A 71 -1.45 3.29 43.81
CA ASN A 71 -0.06 3.04 44.21
C ASN A 71 0.56 2.07 43.16
N ILE A 72 1.87 2.14 42.92
CA ILE A 72 2.61 1.17 42.09
C ILE A 72 3.53 0.35 43.01
N PRO A 73 3.44 -0.98 43.03
CA PRO A 73 4.36 -1.81 43.81
C PRO A 73 5.71 -1.94 43.10
N VAL A 74 6.77 -1.47 43.76
CA VAL A 74 8.17 -1.72 43.36
C VAL A 74 8.65 -3.00 44.04
N VAL A 75 9.36 -3.86 43.30
CA VAL A 75 9.99 -5.08 43.85
C VAL A 75 11.50 -4.86 43.95
N THR A 76 12.04 -5.04 45.14
CA THR A 76 13.44 -4.72 45.49
C THR A 76 14.38 -5.90 45.20
N ALA A 77 15.59 -5.62 44.73
CA ALA A 77 16.63 -6.62 44.51
C ALA A 77 17.35 -7.02 45.82
N GLY A 78 17.73 -8.28 45.95
CA GLY A 78 18.60 -8.80 47.02
C GLY A 78 20.02 -9.08 46.51
N SER A 79 21.02 -8.67 47.29
CA SER A 79 22.44 -9.04 47.10
C SER A 79 22.82 -10.15 48.07
N PRO A 80 23.88 -10.92 47.77
CA PRO A 80 24.92 -11.03 48.79
C PRO A 80 26.37 -10.90 48.25
N THR A 81 27.29 -10.58 49.15
CA THR A 81 28.74 -10.56 48.95
C THR A 81 29.41 -11.83 49.48
N ASN A 82 30.52 -12.26 48.90
CA ASN A 82 31.90 -12.09 49.43
C ASN A 82 32.88 -13.15 48.84
N LEU A 83 34.20 -12.93 48.98
CA LEU A 83 35.28 -13.83 48.52
C LEU A 83 35.88 -14.66 49.66
N TYR A 84 36.33 -15.89 49.36
CA TYR A 84 37.68 -16.35 49.76
C TYR A 84 38.21 -17.46 48.83
N VAL A 85 39.49 -17.84 48.98
CA VAL A 85 40.25 -18.74 48.10
C VAL A 85 40.67 -20.02 48.84
N ALA A 86 40.61 -21.18 48.16
CA ALA A 86 41.38 -22.37 48.50
C ALA A 86 41.62 -23.21 47.23
N SER A 87 42.80 -23.83 47.11
CA SER A 87 43.15 -24.76 46.02
C SER A 87 43.14 -26.20 46.53
N ALA A 88 42.66 -27.15 45.71
CA ALA A 88 42.88 -28.57 45.89
C ALA A 88 42.81 -29.29 44.52
N GLU A 89 43.54 -30.38 44.39
CA GLU A 89 43.62 -31.20 43.18
C GLU A 89 42.52 -32.30 43.18
N GLY A 90 42.14 -32.79 42.00
CA GLY A 90 41.17 -33.89 41.87
C GLY A 90 40.85 -34.23 40.41
N GLU A 91 41.27 -35.40 39.96
CA GLU A 91 41.03 -35.89 38.60
C GLU A 91 39.67 -36.61 38.43
N THR A 92 39.32 -36.82 37.16
CA THR A 92 38.22 -37.69 36.66
C THR A 92 36.78 -37.18 36.88
N GLY A 93 35.96 -37.30 35.83
CA GLY A 93 34.58 -36.81 35.84
C GLY A 93 34.01 -36.57 34.44
N ILE A 94 33.81 -37.63 33.66
CA ILE A 94 33.20 -37.51 32.33
C ILE A 94 31.72 -37.15 32.50
N ASN A 95 31.34 -35.91 32.20
CA ASN A 95 30.03 -35.52 31.67
C ASN A 95 30.06 -34.07 31.18
N SER A 96 30.60 -33.84 29.99
CA SER A 96 30.38 -32.58 29.27
C SER A 96 28.94 -32.56 28.76
N ILE A 97 28.02 -32.18 29.65
CA ILE A 97 26.71 -31.70 29.25
C ILE A 97 26.97 -30.43 28.46
N LYS A 98 27.00 -30.56 27.12
CA LYS A 98 26.81 -29.42 26.25
C LYS A 98 25.40 -28.93 26.53
N GLU A 99 25.29 -27.86 27.32
CA GLU A 99 24.14 -26.97 27.21
C GLU A 99 24.17 -26.33 25.82
N THR A 100 23.67 -27.08 24.84
CA THR A 100 23.14 -26.51 23.61
C THR A 100 21.92 -25.69 23.99
N GLY A 101 22.16 -24.47 24.50
CA GLY A 101 21.15 -23.42 24.55
C GLY A 101 20.47 -23.36 23.19
N PRO A 102 19.13 -23.19 23.17
CA PRO A 102 18.31 -23.58 22.03
C PRO A 102 18.87 -23.02 20.73
N ALA A 103 19.19 -23.93 19.80
CA ALA A 103 19.59 -23.58 18.43
C ALA A 103 18.58 -22.54 17.92
N ARG A 104 19.06 -21.33 17.60
CA ARG A 104 18.20 -20.14 17.55
C ARG A 104 17.21 -20.23 16.40
N SER A 105 16.04 -20.81 16.64
CA SER A 105 15.01 -21.05 15.63
C SER A 105 14.66 -19.76 14.89
N GLY A 106 14.89 -19.77 13.58
CA GLY A 106 14.57 -18.65 12.72
C GLY A 106 13.21 -18.82 12.05
N VAL A 107 12.47 -17.72 11.94
CA VAL A 107 11.29 -17.65 11.09
C VAL A 107 11.62 -16.87 9.82
N ALA A 108 11.15 -17.38 8.68
CA ALA A 108 11.18 -16.68 7.40
C ALA A 108 9.75 -16.35 6.96
N ILE A 109 9.44 -15.06 6.81
CA ILE A 109 8.19 -14.57 6.24
C ILE A 109 8.43 -14.21 4.77
N LEU A 110 7.68 -14.87 3.88
CA LEU A 110 7.66 -14.60 2.45
C LEU A 110 6.26 -14.08 2.06
N TRP A 111 6.19 -12.82 1.61
CA TRP A 111 4.94 -12.12 1.36
C TRP A 111 4.71 -11.87 -0.13
N ASP A 112 3.58 -12.36 -0.63
CA ASP A 112 3.05 -12.12 -1.98
C ASP A 112 2.17 -10.85 -1.96
N LEU A 113 2.74 -9.71 -2.38
CA LEU A 113 2.04 -8.43 -2.44
C LEU A 113 1.00 -8.38 -3.55
N ASP A 114 1.13 -9.20 -4.60
CA ASP A 114 0.19 -9.25 -5.72
C ASP A 114 -1.15 -9.87 -5.27
N ASN A 115 -1.09 -10.84 -4.34
CA ASN A 115 -2.26 -11.49 -3.72
C ASN A 115 -2.70 -10.84 -2.38
N LYS A 116 -1.78 -10.22 -1.63
CA LYS A 116 -2.01 -9.65 -0.29
C LYS A 116 -1.45 -8.23 -0.13
N PRO A 117 -1.87 -7.24 -0.95
CA PRO A 117 -1.41 -5.86 -0.76
C PRO A 117 -2.03 -5.22 0.50
N PRO A 118 -1.24 -4.47 1.31
CA PRO A 118 -1.74 -3.75 2.48
C PRO A 118 -2.66 -2.59 2.04
N SER A 119 -3.96 -2.86 2.00
CA SER A 119 -4.94 -2.05 1.25
C SER A 119 -5.97 -1.33 2.13
N ARG A 120 -6.09 -1.72 3.41
CA ARG A 120 -7.00 -1.10 4.41
C ARG A 120 -6.29 -0.22 5.45
N SER A 121 -4.97 -0.40 5.61
CA SER A 121 -4.15 0.20 6.67
C SER A 121 -2.76 0.59 6.12
N PRO A 122 -2.01 1.49 6.78
CA PRO A 122 -0.65 1.87 6.36
C PRO A 122 0.29 0.65 6.26
N PRO A 123 1.12 0.51 5.19
CA PRO A 123 1.90 -0.69 4.97
C PRO A 123 2.90 -0.99 6.09
N PHE A 124 3.52 0.04 6.66
CA PHE A 124 4.42 -0.06 7.81
C PHE A 124 3.76 -0.75 9.02
N ILE A 125 2.51 -0.35 9.36
CA ILE A 125 1.76 -0.92 10.49
C ILE A 125 1.40 -2.39 10.23
N VAL A 126 0.97 -2.71 9.00
CA VAL A 126 0.67 -4.09 8.61
C VAL A 126 1.93 -4.97 8.69
N ALA A 127 3.07 -4.48 8.22
CA ALA A 127 4.35 -5.20 8.28
C ALA A 127 4.85 -5.41 9.72
N GLN A 128 4.72 -4.40 10.60
CA GLN A 128 5.07 -4.53 12.02
C GLN A 128 4.18 -5.55 12.75
N ARG A 129 2.85 -5.50 12.54
CA ARG A 129 1.94 -6.48 13.14
C ARG A 129 2.16 -7.89 12.60
N LEU A 130 2.41 -8.02 11.30
CA LEU A 130 2.75 -9.30 10.68
C LEU A 130 4.02 -9.90 11.30
N ARG A 131 5.04 -9.06 11.55
CA ARG A 131 6.23 -9.49 12.30
C ARG A 131 5.85 -9.92 13.72
N GLN A 132 5.17 -9.06 14.49
CA GLN A 132 4.81 -9.32 15.89
C GLN A 132 4.00 -10.63 16.08
N VAL A 133 2.91 -10.81 15.34
CA VAL A 133 2.02 -11.99 15.44
C VAL A 133 2.73 -13.30 15.08
N ILE A 134 3.81 -13.22 14.31
CA ILE A 134 4.67 -14.35 13.95
C ILE A 134 5.77 -14.56 15.00
N GLU A 135 6.41 -13.49 15.50
CA GLU A 135 7.45 -13.58 16.54
C GLU A 135 6.90 -14.10 17.87
N GLU A 136 5.70 -13.67 18.27
CA GLU A 136 4.97 -14.16 19.46
C GLU A 136 4.60 -15.66 19.38
N LYS A 137 4.50 -16.25 18.18
CA LYS A 137 4.03 -17.63 17.96
C LYS A 137 5.12 -18.63 17.57
N TYR A 138 6.15 -18.19 16.87
CA TYR A 138 7.13 -19.06 16.22
C TYR A 138 8.59 -18.64 16.44
N GLY A 139 8.84 -17.52 17.13
CA GLY A 139 10.19 -17.00 17.39
C GLY A 139 10.70 -15.99 16.37
N ALA A 140 11.96 -15.56 16.53
CA ALA A 140 12.50 -14.37 15.87
C ALA A 140 12.49 -14.46 14.32
N VAL A 141 11.99 -13.40 13.67
CA VAL A 141 11.92 -13.33 12.20
C VAL A 141 13.26 -12.88 11.62
N LYS A 142 14.08 -13.87 11.24
CA LYS A 142 15.39 -13.68 10.59
C LYS A 142 15.26 -13.15 9.15
N VAL A 143 14.17 -13.48 8.46
CA VAL A 143 13.91 -13.06 7.08
C VAL A 143 12.47 -12.56 6.97
N LEU A 144 12.27 -11.34 6.49
CA LEU A 144 10.97 -10.81 6.10
C LEU A 144 11.12 -10.17 4.72
N ALA A 145 10.64 -10.85 3.67
CA ALA A 145 10.81 -10.43 2.29
C ALA A 145 9.46 -10.39 1.56
N ALA A 146 9.20 -9.29 0.84
CA ALA A 146 7.95 -9.05 0.14
C ALA A 146 8.16 -8.91 -1.37
N TYR A 147 7.32 -9.57 -2.15
CA TYR A 147 7.46 -9.73 -3.59
C TYR A 147 6.23 -9.17 -4.29
N GLY A 148 6.43 -8.28 -5.27
CA GLY A 148 5.34 -7.71 -6.05
C GLY A 148 5.82 -7.19 -7.40
N ASN A 149 4.94 -7.27 -8.40
CA ASN A 149 5.21 -6.64 -9.69
C ASN A 149 5.12 -5.10 -9.58
N LYS A 150 5.56 -4.38 -10.61
CA LYS A 150 5.61 -2.92 -10.58
C LYS A 150 4.23 -2.28 -10.44
N SER A 151 3.19 -2.87 -11.03
CA SER A 151 1.82 -2.37 -10.92
C SER A 151 1.22 -2.53 -9.52
N THR A 152 1.77 -3.43 -8.70
CA THR A 152 1.43 -3.60 -7.29
C THR A 152 2.15 -2.59 -6.42
N LEU A 153 3.48 -2.41 -6.59
CA LEU A 153 4.24 -1.42 -5.83
C LEU A 153 3.80 0.02 -6.12
N HIS A 154 3.44 0.31 -7.38
CA HIS A 154 2.86 1.60 -7.79
C HIS A 154 1.35 1.76 -7.45
N ARG A 155 0.71 0.79 -6.76
CA ARG A 155 -0.72 0.85 -6.45
C ARG A 155 -0.99 1.68 -5.20
N VAL A 156 -1.39 2.93 -5.41
CA VAL A 156 -1.92 3.79 -4.35
C VAL A 156 -3.31 3.28 -3.89
N PRO A 157 -3.53 3.03 -2.59
CA PRO A 157 -4.83 2.64 -2.04
C PRO A 157 -5.77 3.85 -1.87
N GLN A 158 -7.08 3.59 -1.83
CA GLN A 158 -8.08 4.67 -1.83
C GLN A 158 -8.01 5.56 -0.58
N TRP A 159 -7.63 5.02 0.60
CA TRP A 159 -7.49 5.80 1.83
C TRP A 159 -6.44 6.91 1.69
N ALA A 160 -5.26 6.60 1.15
CA ALA A 160 -4.18 7.58 0.92
C ALA A 160 -4.58 8.67 -0.09
N ILE A 161 -5.42 8.33 -1.07
CA ILE A 161 -5.99 9.29 -2.03
C ILE A 161 -6.96 10.24 -1.32
N ASP A 162 -7.78 9.74 -0.38
CA ASP A 162 -8.76 10.55 0.35
C ASP A 162 -8.16 11.36 1.50
N GLU A 163 -7.14 10.84 2.17
CA GLU A 163 -6.30 11.55 3.15
C GLU A 163 -5.63 12.77 2.50
N ALA A 164 -4.89 12.58 1.40
CA ALA A 164 -4.30 13.68 0.65
C ALA A 164 -5.35 14.69 0.11
N ARG A 165 -6.58 14.23 -0.21
CA ARG A 165 -7.71 15.12 -0.57
C ARG A 165 -8.24 15.91 0.63
N ILE A 166 -8.12 15.41 1.86
CA ILE A 166 -8.50 16.10 3.09
C ILE A 166 -7.43 17.13 3.45
N GLU A 167 -6.15 16.73 3.49
CA GLU A 167 -5.02 17.64 3.70
C GLU A 167 -5.05 18.81 2.72
N PHE A 168 -5.14 18.52 1.42
CA PHE A 168 -5.18 19.55 0.38
C PHE A 168 -6.38 20.50 0.56
N LYS A 169 -7.55 19.99 0.97
CA LYS A 169 -8.72 20.85 1.28
C LYS A 169 -8.48 21.75 2.50
N ALA A 170 -7.78 21.26 3.52
CA ALA A 170 -7.42 22.05 4.70
C ALA A 170 -6.49 23.20 4.30
N THR A 171 -5.42 22.92 3.54
CA THR A 171 -4.56 23.97 2.97
C THR A 171 -5.37 24.98 2.14
N LEU A 172 -6.34 24.51 1.34
CA LEU A 172 -7.23 25.39 0.57
C LEU A 172 -8.20 26.19 1.43
N LEU A 173 -8.35 25.93 2.74
CA LEU A 173 -9.14 26.72 3.69
C LEU A 173 -8.22 27.70 4.45
N ASP A 174 -7.10 27.21 4.98
CA ASP A 174 -6.08 28.01 5.66
C ASP A 174 -5.57 29.17 4.78
N GLU A 175 -5.36 28.90 3.48
CA GLU A 175 -5.05 29.93 2.46
C GLU A 175 -6.15 31.00 2.33
N LYS A 176 -7.44 30.63 2.42
CA LYS A 176 -8.54 31.59 2.26
C LYS A 176 -8.75 32.48 3.48
N GLU A 177 -8.34 32.02 4.66
CA GLU A 177 -8.49 32.79 5.90
C GLU A 177 -7.31 33.75 6.13
N ASN A 178 -6.19 33.58 5.40
CA ASN A 178 -4.98 34.40 5.55
C ASN A 178 -4.56 35.23 4.31
N GLU A 179 -5.00 34.93 3.08
CA GLU A 179 -4.56 35.65 1.89
C GLU A 179 -5.24 37.02 1.68
N PRO A 180 -4.49 38.12 1.45
CA PRO A 180 -5.03 39.36 0.90
C PRO A 180 -5.40 39.22 -0.59
N ALA A 181 -6.07 40.22 -1.17
CA ALA A 181 -6.74 40.12 -2.47
C ALA A 181 -5.84 40.09 -3.74
N ASP A 182 -4.60 39.61 -3.67
CA ASP A 182 -3.73 39.49 -4.86
C ASP A 182 -4.09 38.25 -5.71
N LEU A 183 -4.07 38.42 -7.02
CA LEU A 183 -4.83 37.54 -7.92
C LEU A 183 -4.02 36.32 -8.36
N TYR A 184 -4.29 35.15 -7.76
CA TYR A 184 -3.73 33.81 -8.10
C TYR A 184 -3.25 33.70 -9.56
N ARG A 185 -1.94 33.52 -9.78
CA ARG A 185 -1.34 33.58 -11.13
C ARG A 185 -1.05 32.19 -11.68
N CYS A 186 -1.32 31.97 -12.97
CA CYS A 186 -0.96 30.70 -13.60
C CYS A 186 0.54 30.64 -13.96
N ASN A 187 1.30 29.73 -13.35
CA ASN A 187 2.74 29.57 -13.59
C ASN A 187 3.09 29.15 -15.03
N VAL A 188 2.12 28.68 -15.83
CA VAL A 188 2.30 28.36 -17.26
C VAL A 188 2.27 29.62 -18.14
N CYS A 189 1.27 30.51 -17.97
CA CYS A 189 0.98 31.60 -18.90
C CYS A 189 0.87 33.01 -18.29
N GLY A 190 0.97 33.15 -16.96
CA GLY A 190 0.87 34.44 -16.25
C GLY A 190 -0.56 34.95 -15.99
N ALA A 191 -1.59 34.24 -16.45
CA ALA A 191 -2.98 34.69 -16.30
C ALA A 191 -3.40 34.83 -14.83
N LYS A 192 -3.92 36.01 -14.47
CA LYS A 192 -4.49 36.32 -13.15
C LYS A 192 -5.89 35.70 -13.00
N CYS A 193 -6.09 34.91 -11.95
CA CYS A 193 -7.36 34.26 -11.61
C CYS A 193 -7.89 34.81 -10.29
N ARG A 194 -9.19 35.15 -10.20
CA ARG A 194 -9.79 35.72 -8.98
C ARG A 194 -9.93 34.72 -7.80
N THR A 195 -9.76 33.42 -8.04
CA THR A 195 -9.83 32.36 -7.01
C THR A 195 -9.04 31.15 -7.47
N LEU A 196 -8.55 30.33 -6.52
CA LEU A 196 -7.85 29.08 -6.82
C LEU A 196 -8.70 28.10 -7.66
N VAL A 197 -10.01 28.03 -7.41
CA VAL A 197 -10.95 27.21 -8.22
C VAL A 197 -11.01 27.68 -9.68
N LYS A 198 -10.85 28.98 -9.95
CA LYS A 198 -10.73 29.52 -11.31
C LYS A 198 -9.37 29.18 -11.94
N LEU A 199 -8.29 29.18 -11.16
CA LEU A 199 -6.96 28.73 -11.61
C LEU A 199 -6.95 27.23 -11.95
N GLN A 200 -7.51 26.36 -11.09
CA GLN A 200 -7.72 24.93 -11.37
C GLN A 200 -8.50 24.72 -12.68
N LYS A 201 -9.64 25.41 -12.86
CA LYS A 201 -10.43 25.34 -14.09
C LYS A 201 -9.65 25.83 -15.32
N HIS A 202 -8.87 26.90 -15.19
CA HIS A 202 -8.01 27.44 -16.24
C HIS A 202 -6.93 26.42 -16.67
N VAL A 203 -6.16 25.86 -15.74
CA VAL A 203 -5.12 24.85 -16.04
C VAL A 203 -5.73 23.59 -16.66
N LYS A 204 -6.86 23.10 -16.12
CA LYS A 204 -7.57 21.92 -16.60
C LYS A 204 -8.22 22.10 -17.98
N THR A 205 -8.64 23.31 -18.36
CA THR A 205 -9.33 23.57 -19.65
C THR A 205 -8.39 24.00 -20.77
N LEU A 206 -7.28 24.68 -20.48
CA LEU A 206 -6.31 25.13 -21.49
C LEU A 206 -5.04 24.27 -21.49
N HIS A 207 -4.33 24.25 -20.37
CA HIS A 207 -2.96 23.74 -20.31
C HIS A 207 -2.86 22.21 -20.31
N GLU A 208 -3.85 21.49 -19.78
CA GLU A 208 -3.95 20.03 -19.91
C GLU A 208 -4.16 19.60 -21.38
N ARG A 209 -5.02 20.30 -22.15
CA ARG A 209 -5.17 20.04 -23.61
C ARG A 209 -3.84 20.23 -24.34
N ASP A 210 -3.11 21.30 -23.99
CA ASP A 210 -1.84 21.65 -24.64
C ASP A 210 -0.63 20.88 -24.11
N ARG A 211 -0.71 20.28 -22.93
CA ARG A 211 0.18 19.21 -22.45
C ARG A 211 -0.03 17.96 -23.30
N ARG A 212 -1.29 17.50 -23.41
CA ARG A 212 -1.67 16.29 -24.15
C ARG A 212 -1.22 16.33 -25.61
N LYS A 213 -1.39 17.46 -26.31
CA LYS A 213 -0.82 17.68 -27.66
C LYS A 213 0.70 17.45 -27.72
N LYS A 214 1.47 18.04 -26.78
CA LYS A 214 2.93 17.94 -26.74
C LYS A 214 3.42 16.54 -26.36
N VAL A 215 2.78 15.91 -25.38
CA VAL A 215 3.06 14.53 -24.96
C VAL A 215 2.76 13.56 -26.11
N ASN A 216 1.62 13.69 -26.79
CA ASN A 216 1.28 12.89 -27.97
C ASN A 216 2.28 13.11 -29.12
N HIS A 217 2.77 14.34 -29.31
CA HIS A 217 3.81 14.59 -30.31
C HIS A 217 5.13 13.89 -29.96
N ILE A 218 5.55 13.85 -28.70
CA ILE A 218 6.72 13.08 -28.23
C ILE A 218 6.47 11.56 -28.38
N SER A 219 5.31 11.04 -27.96
CA SER A 219 5.01 9.60 -28.02
C SER A 219 4.86 9.08 -29.45
N SER A 220 4.42 9.92 -30.40
CA SER A 220 4.35 9.60 -31.83
C SER A 220 5.71 9.32 -32.50
N LYS A 221 6.84 9.56 -31.82
CA LYS A 221 8.19 9.31 -32.36
C LYS A 221 8.85 8.12 -31.66
N LYS A 222 9.49 7.26 -32.46
CA LYS A 222 10.19 6.03 -32.02
C LYS A 222 11.06 6.30 -30.77
N LYS A 223 10.89 5.46 -29.75
CA LYS A 223 11.70 5.45 -28.50
C LYS A 223 13.19 5.44 -28.87
N GLY A 224 14.01 6.25 -28.20
CA GLY A 224 15.45 6.37 -28.47
C GLY A 224 15.84 7.12 -29.76
N SER A 225 14.92 7.69 -30.54
CA SER A 225 15.29 8.46 -31.74
C SER A 225 15.69 9.90 -31.43
N LYS A 226 16.74 10.42 -32.10
CA LYS A 226 17.16 11.84 -32.04
C LYS A 226 16.00 12.83 -32.32
N LYS A 227 15.00 12.42 -33.13
CA LYS A 227 13.78 13.21 -33.39
C LYS A 227 12.85 13.29 -32.17
N ARG A 228 12.75 12.22 -31.36
CA ARG A 228 12.01 12.21 -30.10
C ARG A 228 12.71 13.07 -29.03
N GLU A 229 14.02 12.86 -28.88
CA GLU A 229 14.89 13.61 -27.97
C GLU A 229 14.79 15.13 -28.20
N LYS A 230 14.95 15.58 -29.44
CA LYS A 230 14.80 17.01 -29.81
C LYS A 230 13.41 17.58 -29.48
N LEU A 231 12.35 16.77 -29.48
CA LEU A 231 11.01 17.18 -29.03
C LEU A 231 10.87 17.20 -27.50
N GLN A 232 11.52 16.27 -26.79
CA GLN A 232 11.60 16.29 -25.32
C GLN A 232 12.29 17.58 -24.86
N THR A 233 13.48 17.91 -25.38
CA THR A 233 14.19 19.16 -25.08
C THR A 233 13.39 20.40 -25.46
N ARG A 234 12.76 20.42 -26.66
CA ARG A 234 11.92 21.55 -27.10
C ARG A 234 10.72 21.80 -26.18
N TYR A 235 10.13 20.77 -25.59
CA TYR A 235 8.94 20.90 -24.74
C TYR A 235 9.24 20.88 -23.23
N ALA A 236 10.47 20.57 -22.80
CA ALA A 236 10.87 20.48 -21.40
C ALA A 236 10.45 21.72 -20.58
N LYS A 237 10.76 22.93 -21.05
CA LYS A 237 10.40 24.19 -20.36
C LYS A 237 8.88 24.40 -20.20
N TYR A 238 8.05 23.89 -21.12
CA TYR A 238 6.59 23.92 -20.97
C TYR A 238 6.10 22.81 -20.02
N LEU A 239 6.69 21.61 -20.12
CA LEU A 239 6.27 20.46 -19.32
C LEU A 239 6.67 20.60 -17.85
N GLY A 240 7.81 21.23 -17.54
CA GLY A 240 8.18 21.70 -16.21
C GLY A 240 7.15 22.69 -15.68
N LYS A 241 7.00 23.86 -16.34
CA LYS A 241 5.96 24.87 -15.99
C LYS A 241 4.56 24.29 -15.81
N TYR A 242 4.17 23.29 -16.60
CA TYR A 242 2.90 22.57 -16.42
C TYR A 242 2.91 21.74 -15.12
N LYS A 243 3.97 20.97 -14.86
CA LYS A 243 4.13 20.17 -13.63
C LYS A 243 4.06 21.09 -12.41
N ASP A 244 4.88 22.14 -12.36
CA ASP A 244 4.91 23.11 -11.27
C ASP A 244 3.52 23.78 -11.05
N ALA A 245 2.79 24.05 -12.13
CA ALA A 245 1.44 24.61 -12.08
C ALA A 245 0.32 23.59 -11.79
N ALA A 246 0.58 22.29 -11.88
CA ALA A 246 -0.38 21.23 -11.60
C ALA A 246 -0.17 20.64 -10.20
N ASP A 247 1.09 20.56 -9.75
CA ASP A 247 1.47 19.99 -8.46
C ASP A 247 0.91 20.81 -7.28
N GLY A 248 0.87 22.14 -7.40
CA GLY A 248 0.18 23.01 -6.44
C GLY A 248 -1.36 23.06 -6.59
N LEU A 249 -1.95 22.30 -7.51
CA LEU A 249 -3.39 22.32 -7.81
C LEU A 249 -4.09 20.96 -7.66
N VAL A 250 -3.34 19.91 -7.32
CA VAL A 250 -3.78 18.52 -7.20
C VAL A 250 -3.31 17.98 -5.84
N PRO A 251 -4.16 17.26 -5.08
CA PRO A 251 -3.74 16.53 -3.88
C PRO A 251 -2.47 15.70 -4.08
N GLN A 252 -1.44 15.98 -3.29
CA GLN A 252 -0.16 15.28 -3.34
C GLN A 252 -0.22 14.02 -2.50
N VAL A 253 -0.47 12.87 -3.14
CA VAL A 253 -0.54 11.60 -2.43
C VAL A 253 0.87 11.14 -2.06
N ARG A 254 1.23 11.28 -0.78
CA ARG A 254 2.48 10.79 -0.20
C ARG A 254 2.35 9.31 0.17
N TYR A 255 2.31 8.45 -0.85
CA TYR A 255 2.25 7.00 -0.69
C TYR A 255 3.29 6.34 -1.59
N ASP A 256 4.23 5.63 -0.97
CA ASP A 256 5.13 4.69 -1.64
C ASP A 256 5.13 3.37 -0.82
N LEU A 257 4.76 2.27 -1.48
CA LEU A 257 4.68 0.96 -0.84
C LEU A 257 6.06 0.35 -0.58
N GLU A 258 7.06 0.68 -1.40
CA GLU A 258 8.43 0.19 -1.24
C GLU A 258 9.11 0.90 -0.07
N GLU A 259 8.95 2.22 0.06
CA GLU A 259 9.47 3.01 1.18
C GLU A 259 8.85 2.61 2.53
N GLU A 260 7.51 2.53 2.61
CA GLU A 260 6.79 2.16 3.84
C GLU A 260 7.14 0.76 4.36
N LEU A 261 7.29 -0.22 3.45
CA LEU A 261 7.70 -1.58 3.81
C LEU A 261 9.20 -1.65 4.16
N THR A 262 10.07 -0.95 3.42
CA THR A 262 11.50 -0.86 3.75
C THR A 262 11.72 -0.26 5.14
N ARG A 263 10.94 0.77 5.52
CA ARG A 263 10.95 1.35 6.87
C ARG A 263 10.55 0.35 7.97
N ALA A 264 9.74 -0.66 7.65
CA ALA A 264 9.39 -1.76 8.56
C ALA A 264 10.39 -2.93 8.55
N MET A 265 11.58 -2.73 7.95
CA MET A 265 12.62 -3.75 7.75
C MET A 265 12.11 -4.97 6.97
N VAL A 266 11.33 -4.71 5.91
CA VAL A 266 10.93 -5.69 4.90
C VAL A 266 11.88 -5.58 3.71
N GLU A 267 12.44 -6.70 3.28
CA GLU A 267 13.21 -6.77 2.03
C GLU A 267 12.24 -6.81 0.83
N VAL A 268 11.94 -5.63 0.26
CA VAL A 268 11.05 -5.53 -0.90
C VAL A 268 11.79 -5.92 -2.18
N LYS A 269 11.18 -6.81 -2.97
CA LYS A 269 11.72 -7.34 -4.23
C LYS A 269 10.74 -7.11 -5.37
N MET A 270 10.99 -6.05 -6.13
CA MET A 270 10.29 -5.76 -7.38
C MET A 270 10.62 -6.85 -8.42
N VAL A 271 9.60 -7.55 -8.89
CA VAL A 271 9.71 -8.58 -9.94
C VAL A 271 9.22 -8.06 -11.30
N GLY A 272 9.43 -8.85 -12.36
CA GLY A 272 8.99 -8.50 -13.72
C GLY A 272 7.46 -8.44 -13.86
N ASP A 273 6.98 -7.62 -14.79
CA ASP A 273 5.55 -7.36 -15.01
C ASP A 273 4.79 -8.48 -15.77
N HIS A 274 5.27 -9.74 -15.70
CA HIS A 274 4.59 -10.90 -16.28
C HIS A 274 3.86 -11.71 -15.21
N ALA A 275 2.85 -12.49 -15.63
CA ALA A 275 2.15 -13.41 -14.73
C ALA A 275 3.12 -14.39 -14.05
N GLU A 276 2.80 -14.78 -12.81
CA GLU A 276 3.58 -15.69 -11.95
C GLU A 276 5.03 -15.24 -11.62
N ALA A 277 5.43 -14.01 -11.96
CA ALA A 277 6.77 -13.50 -11.67
C ALA A 277 7.08 -13.46 -10.16
N ALA A 278 6.12 -13.01 -9.35
CA ALA A 278 6.23 -12.96 -7.90
C ALA A 278 6.35 -14.38 -7.36
N ASP A 279 5.45 -15.28 -7.77
CA ASP A 279 5.45 -16.67 -7.34
C ASP A 279 6.74 -17.39 -7.70
N ALA A 280 7.28 -17.19 -8.91
CA ALA A 280 8.53 -17.80 -9.34
C ALA A 280 9.70 -17.37 -8.43
N ALA A 281 9.80 -16.08 -8.13
CA ALA A 281 10.82 -15.53 -7.23
C ALA A 281 10.64 -16.01 -5.78
N LEU A 282 9.40 -16.10 -5.29
CA LEU A 282 9.05 -16.68 -3.98
C LEU A 282 9.42 -18.17 -3.91
N LYS A 283 9.01 -18.98 -4.90
CA LYS A 283 9.30 -20.42 -5.02
C LYS A 283 10.81 -20.68 -5.13
N GLN A 284 11.55 -19.78 -5.78
CA GLN A 284 13.02 -19.80 -5.85
C GLN A 284 13.66 -19.43 -4.50
N HIS A 285 13.20 -18.38 -3.82
CA HIS A 285 13.75 -17.98 -2.52
C HIS A 285 13.53 -19.07 -1.46
N ALA A 286 12.30 -19.57 -1.30
CA ALA A 286 12.00 -20.70 -0.43
C ALA A 286 12.87 -21.92 -0.75
N SER A 287 13.07 -22.23 -2.04
CA SER A 287 13.97 -23.32 -2.45
C SER A 287 15.46 -23.07 -2.19
N LYS A 288 15.91 -21.81 -2.03
CA LYS A 288 17.24 -21.48 -1.52
C LYS A 288 17.30 -21.72 -0.01
N LEU A 289 16.31 -21.24 0.74
CA LEU A 289 16.24 -21.42 2.20
C LEU A 289 16.25 -22.92 2.56
N PHE A 290 15.42 -23.75 1.93
CA PHE A 290 15.40 -25.20 2.18
C PHE A 290 16.75 -25.88 1.91
N ARG A 291 17.48 -25.48 0.85
CA ARG A 291 18.80 -26.04 0.54
C ARG A 291 19.88 -25.70 1.58
N LEU A 292 19.77 -24.54 2.22
CA LEU A 292 20.68 -24.14 3.31
C LEU A 292 20.42 -24.90 4.62
N LEU A 293 19.35 -25.72 4.67
CA LEU A 293 19.06 -26.67 5.75
C LEU A 293 19.42 -28.12 5.35
N GLU A 294 19.37 -28.43 4.05
CA GLU A 294 19.84 -29.71 3.48
C GLU A 294 21.39 -29.82 3.42
N GLN A 295 22.11 -28.75 3.73
CA GLN A 295 23.58 -28.70 3.73
C GLN A 295 24.05 -28.23 5.12
N ASP A 296 24.58 -29.17 5.93
CA ASP A 296 25.07 -28.92 7.29
C ASP A 296 26.15 -27.82 7.31
N SER A 297 25.75 -26.58 7.55
CA SER A 297 26.61 -25.40 7.39
C SER A 297 26.39 -24.40 8.52
N GLU A 298 27.50 -23.91 9.08
CA GLU A 298 27.57 -23.12 10.30
C GLU A 298 27.09 -21.65 10.14
N GLN A 299 26.16 -21.38 9.21
CA GLN A 299 25.50 -20.07 9.12
C GLN A 299 24.43 -19.93 10.21
N GLU A 300 24.41 -18.78 10.89
CA GLU A 300 23.43 -18.45 11.94
C GLU A 300 21.96 -18.41 11.46
N THR A 301 21.71 -18.52 10.15
CA THR A 301 20.38 -18.42 9.53
C THR A 301 19.68 -19.78 9.34
N THR A 302 19.74 -20.67 10.35
CA THR A 302 18.78 -21.78 10.46
C THR A 302 17.35 -21.24 10.49
N ILE A 303 16.44 -21.87 9.75
CA ILE A 303 15.05 -21.43 9.59
C ILE A 303 14.14 -22.66 9.74
N ASP A 304 13.44 -22.72 10.85
CA ASP A 304 12.69 -23.91 11.27
C ASP A 304 11.20 -23.75 10.92
N CYS A 305 10.77 -22.51 10.65
CA CYS A 305 9.42 -22.15 10.24
C CYS A 305 9.43 -21.18 9.04
N LEU A 306 8.65 -21.48 8.00
CA LEU A 306 8.41 -20.59 6.88
C LEU A 306 6.93 -20.20 6.80
N VAL A 307 6.69 -18.90 6.89
CA VAL A 307 5.38 -18.24 6.83
C VAL A 307 5.17 -17.69 5.42
N LEU A 308 4.17 -18.21 4.71
CA LEU A 308 3.75 -17.70 3.40
C LEU A 308 2.51 -16.83 3.55
N VAL A 309 2.61 -15.56 3.18
CA VAL A 309 1.47 -14.63 3.15
C VAL A 309 0.87 -14.62 1.74
N SER A 310 -0.03 -15.57 1.44
CA SER A 310 -0.80 -15.65 0.19
C SER A 310 -2.03 -16.57 0.34
N ASP A 311 -3.07 -16.35 -0.48
CA ASP A 311 -4.17 -17.30 -0.70
C ASP A 311 -3.96 -18.19 -1.95
N ASP A 312 -2.93 -17.96 -2.77
CA ASP A 312 -2.79 -18.68 -4.04
C ASP A 312 -2.44 -20.17 -3.87
N THR A 313 -3.15 -21.01 -4.62
CA THR A 313 -2.98 -22.46 -4.62
C THR A 313 -1.78 -22.97 -5.44
N GLY A 314 -1.16 -22.14 -6.28
CA GLY A 314 0.09 -22.44 -6.98
C GLY A 314 1.29 -22.67 -6.06
N PHE A 315 1.22 -22.21 -4.81
CA PHE A 315 2.26 -22.48 -3.80
C PHE A 315 2.21 -23.88 -3.16
N LYS A 316 1.17 -24.70 -3.39
CA LYS A 316 1.03 -26.05 -2.75
C LYS A 316 2.29 -26.92 -2.87
N LYS A 317 2.91 -26.97 -4.04
CA LYS A 317 4.15 -27.75 -4.29
C LYS A 317 5.33 -27.25 -3.46
N MET A 318 5.43 -25.95 -3.18
CA MET A 318 6.46 -25.35 -2.35
C MET A 318 6.27 -25.72 -0.87
N LEU A 319 5.03 -25.69 -0.38
CA LEU A 319 4.72 -26.11 1.00
C LEU A 319 5.04 -27.58 1.23
N HIS A 320 4.61 -28.47 0.32
CA HIS A 320 4.97 -29.90 0.40
C HIS A 320 6.48 -30.16 0.30
N LYS A 321 7.26 -29.29 -0.36
CA LYS A 321 8.73 -29.37 -0.34
C LYS A 321 9.30 -28.96 1.02
N GLY A 322 8.86 -27.83 1.59
CA GLY A 322 9.33 -27.37 2.89
C GLY A 322 9.08 -28.37 4.02
N ARG A 323 7.88 -28.95 4.09
CA ARG A 323 7.53 -30.02 5.05
C ARG A 323 8.41 -31.27 4.91
N ARG A 324 8.85 -31.59 3.68
CA ARG A 324 9.79 -32.70 3.42
C ARG A 324 11.24 -32.37 3.80
N ALA A 325 11.58 -31.10 3.95
CA ALA A 325 12.87 -30.61 4.47
C ALA A 325 12.81 -30.26 5.97
N GLY A 326 11.80 -30.76 6.70
CA GLY A 326 11.65 -30.55 8.15
C GLY A 326 11.09 -29.18 8.57
N VAL A 327 10.89 -28.24 7.64
CA VAL A 327 10.44 -26.88 7.95
C VAL A 327 8.93 -26.86 8.21
N LYS A 328 8.51 -26.26 9.33
CA LYS A 328 7.10 -25.98 9.62
C LYS A 328 6.56 -24.94 8.63
N MET A 329 5.48 -25.27 7.92
CA MET A 329 4.91 -24.39 6.90
C MET A 329 3.62 -23.74 7.39
N VAL A 330 3.59 -22.40 7.46
CA VAL A 330 2.43 -21.62 7.93
C VAL A 330 1.85 -20.81 6.78
N GLN A 331 0.52 -20.85 6.58
CA GLN A 331 -0.18 -19.93 5.67
C GLN A 331 -0.73 -18.74 6.46
N VAL A 332 -0.54 -17.51 5.96
CA VAL A 332 -1.35 -16.33 6.35
C VAL A 332 -2.19 -15.90 5.15
N GLY A 333 -3.50 -15.74 5.33
CA GLY A 333 -4.40 -15.41 4.21
C GLY A 333 -5.85 -15.15 4.64
N HIS A 334 -6.72 -14.82 3.69
CA HIS A 334 -8.17 -14.74 3.96
C HIS A 334 -8.88 -16.08 3.68
N LYS A 335 -8.22 -17.02 2.99
CA LYS A 335 -8.77 -18.29 2.55
C LYS A 335 -7.84 -19.42 2.95
N CYS A 336 -8.38 -20.42 3.64
CA CYS A 336 -7.67 -21.65 4.01
C CYS A 336 -7.36 -22.60 2.83
N ALA A 337 -7.17 -22.08 1.61
CA ALA A 337 -6.99 -22.83 0.38
C ALA A 337 -5.66 -23.63 0.32
N LEU A 338 -4.68 -23.25 1.15
CA LEU A 338 -3.42 -23.97 1.35
C LEU A 338 -3.39 -24.79 2.66
N ARG A 339 -4.44 -24.76 3.50
CA ARG A 339 -4.48 -25.41 4.84
C ARG A 339 -4.31 -26.94 4.82
N ARG A 340 -4.44 -27.61 3.66
CA ARG A 340 -4.13 -29.05 3.48
C ARG A 340 -2.66 -29.32 3.10
N SER A 341 -1.91 -28.28 2.76
CA SER A 341 -0.50 -28.34 2.31
C SER A 341 0.45 -27.63 3.29
N ALA A 342 -0.05 -26.64 4.04
CA ALA A 342 0.59 -26.07 5.24
C ALA A 342 0.31 -26.94 6.48
N ASP A 343 1.09 -26.74 7.54
CA ASP A 343 0.86 -27.27 8.89
C ASP A 343 -0.12 -26.41 9.68
N GLU A 344 -0.09 -25.08 9.48
CA GLU A 344 -0.92 -24.12 10.23
C GLU A 344 -1.48 -23.01 9.33
N TYR A 345 -2.54 -22.33 9.80
CA TYR A 345 -3.21 -21.23 9.10
C TYR A 345 -3.54 -20.08 10.06
N ILE A 346 -3.16 -18.86 9.68
CA ILE A 346 -3.49 -17.60 10.36
C ILE A 346 -4.39 -16.76 9.44
N SER A 347 -5.41 -16.13 10.01
CA SER A 347 -6.26 -15.19 9.26
C SER A 347 -5.53 -13.88 9.00
N TRP A 348 -5.63 -13.36 7.77
CA TRP A 348 -5.12 -12.04 7.44
C TRP A 348 -5.84 -10.93 8.23
N ASP A 349 -7.12 -11.10 8.57
CA ASP A 349 -7.84 -10.14 9.42
C ASP A 349 -7.39 -10.16 10.91
N SER A 350 -6.42 -11.00 11.30
CA SER A 350 -5.71 -10.93 12.59
C SER A 350 -4.32 -10.27 12.51
N VAL A 351 -4.07 -9.49 11.44
CA VAL A 351 -2.85 -8.71 11.17
C VAL A 351 -3.22 -7.25 10.87
#